data_AF-A0A1Q5PDG5-F1
#
_entry.id   AF-A0A1Q5PDG5-F1
#
_cell.length_a   1.000
_cell.length_b   1.000
_cell.length_c   1.000
_cell.angle_alpha   90.00
_cell.angle_beta   90.00
_cell.angle_gamma   90.00
#
_symmetry.space_group_name_H-M   'P 1'
#
loop_
_entity.id
_entity.type
_entity.pdbx_description
1 polymer ?
#
loop_
_entity_poly.entity_id
_entity_poly.type
_entity_poly.pdbx_seq_one_letter_code
_entity_poly.pdbx_strand_id
1 'polypeptide(L)'
;MSAKILEQVNRKAIKGLEKSMEQVEEKMQEFIAKDGELKRKYDLLTSVKGVGKVLAISLLVYTQGFSRMDDGRKLACYCGVAPYEYRSGTSVMGRTGVSKFANKELKQVLHMAALNSVRFNAEFRLYFERKVGEEQDERHQCHA
;
A
#
# COMPACT_ATOMS: atom_id res chain seq x y z
N MET A 1 -21.00 18.39 23.70
CA MET A 1 -22.08 17.50 24.15
C MET A 1 -22.66 16.65 23.01
N SER A 2 -22.93 17.24 21.83
CA SER A 2 -23.53 16.54 20.68
C SER A 2 -22.70 15.38 20.10
N ALA A 3 -21.36 15.50 20.05
CA ALA A 3 -20.49 14.43 19.52
C ALA A 3 -20.57 13.12 20.34
N LYS A 4 -20.69 13.23 21.68
CA LYS A 4 -20.72 12.08 22.58
C LYS A 4 -22.04 11.31 22.51
N ILE A 5 -23.14 12.02 22.26
CA ILE A 5 -24.47 11.42 22.03
C ILE A 5 -24.47 10.70 20.67
N LEU A 6 -23.92 11.32 19.63
CA LEU A 6 -23.80 10.70 18.29
C LEU A 6 -22.96 9.41 18.34
N GLU A 7 -21.84 9.43 19.07
CA GLU A 7 -21.02 8.24 19.31
C GLU A 7 -21.81 7.14 20.03
N GLN A 8 -22.52 7.47 21.11
CA GLN A 8 -23.33 6.51 21.87
C GLN A 8 -24.41 5.83 21.01
N VAL A 9 -25.12 6.60 20.18
CA VAL A 9 -26.16 6.06 19.29
C VAL A 9 -25.56 5.12 18.25
N ASN A 10 -24.45 5.51 17.62
CA ASN A 10 -23.85 4.73 16.55
C ASN A 10 -22.96 3.58 17.04
N ARG A 11 -22.60 3.54 18.34
CA ARG A 11 -21.67 2.56 18.91
C ARG A 11 -22.04 1.12 18.61
N LYS A 12 -23.33 0.78 18.69
CA LYS A 12 -23.80 -0.58 18.41
C LYS A 12 -23.65 -0.94 16.93
N ALA A 13 -23.93 0.00 16.03
CA ALA A 13 -23.77 -0.20 14.60
C ALA A 13 -22.29 -0.38 14.22
N ILE A 14 -21.40 0.48 14.77
CA ILE A 14 -19.95 0.37 14.58
C ILE A 14 -19.45 -1.00 15.01
N LYS A 15 -19.80 -1.45 16.22
CA LYS A 15 -19.42 -2.78 16.72
C LYS A 15 -19.94 -3.92 15.85
N GLY A 16 -21.15 -3.79 15.30
CA GLY A 16 -21.70 -4.78 14.38
C GLY A 16 -20.90 -4.87 13.08
N LEU A 17 -20.47 -3.73 12.55
CA LEU A 17 -19.63 -3.66 11.36
C LEU A 17 -18.22 -4.21 11.63
N GLU A 18 -17.60 -3.87 12.77
CA GLU A 18 -16.31 -4.41 13.21
C GLU A 18 -16.35 -5.95 13.27
N LYS A 19 -17.39 -6.52 13.90
CA LYS A 19 -17.56 -7.97 13.95
C LYS A 19 -17.76 -8.60 12.57
N SER A 20 -18.48 -7.91 11.69
CA SER A 20 -18.67 -8.39 10.31
C SER A 20 -17.35 -8.37 9.53
N MET A 21 -16.50 -7.36 9.77
CA MET A 21 -15.16 -7.30 9.19
C MET A 21 -14.29 -8.46 9.68
N GLU A 22 -14.28 -8.75 10.98
CA GLU A 22 -13.55 -9.90 11.55
C GLU A 22 -13.98 -11.23 10.90
N GLN A 23 -15.29 -11.45 10.76
CA GLN A 23 -15.81 -12.67 10.12
C GLN A 23 -15.41 -12.79 8.64
N VAL A 24 -15.33 -11.67 7.92
CA VAL A 24 -14.88 -11.66 6.53
C VAL A 24 -13.38 -11.97 6.46
N GLU A 25 -12.58 -11.39 7.35
CA GLU A 25 -11.14 -11.67 7.43
C GLU A 25 -10.86 -13.14 7.76
N GLU A 26 -11.58 -13.73 8.71
CA GLU A 26 -11.47 -15.16 9.04
C GLU A 26 -11.76 -16.04 7.82
N LYS A 27 -12.86 -15.77 7.11
CA LYS A 27 -13.18 -16.50 5.87
C LYS A 27 -12.10 -16.35 4.81
N MET A 28 -11.52 -15.17 4.64
CA MET A 28 -10.41 -14.98 3.70
C MET A 28 -9.20 -15.85 4.07
N GLN A 29 -8.87 -15.95 5.36
CA GLN A 29 -7.79 -16.82 5.83
C GLN A 29 -8.10 -18.29 5.60
N GLU A 30 -9.34 -18.73 5.83
CA GLU A 30 -9.76 -20.11 5.53
C GLU A 30 -9.62 -20.44 4.04
N PHE A 31 -10.01 -19.52 3.14
CA PHE A 31 -9.84 -19.72 1.70
C PHE A 31 -8.36 -19.83 1.30
N ILE A 32 -7.50 -19.00 1.87
CA ILE A 32 -6.05 -19.06 1.64
C ILE A 32 -5.49 -20.38 2.15
N ALA A 33 -5.92 -20.85 3.31
CA ALA A 33 -5.41 -22.08 3.93
C ALA A 33 -5.78 -23.35 3.15
N LYS A 34 -6.88 -23.34 2.39
CA LYS A 34 -7.35 -24.48 1.58
C LYS A 34 -6.49 -24.72 0.32
N ASP A 35 -5.83 -23.69 -0.19
CA ASP A 35 -4.98 -23.77 -1.37
C ASP A 35 -3.51 -23.66 -0.95
N GLY A 36 -2.74 -24.74 -1.12
CA GLY A 36 -1.35 -24.80 -0.70
C GLY A 36 -0.42 -23.82 -1.43
N GLU A 37 -0.69 -23.52 -2.70
CA GLU A 37 0.12 -22.57 -3.47
C GLU A 37 -0.20 -21.13 -3.05
N LEU A 38 -1.50 -20.83 -2.86
CA LEU A 38 -1.96 -19.53 -2.39
C LEU A 38 -1.45 -19.25 -0.98
N LYS A 39 -1.51 -20.25 -0.09
CA LYS A 39 -0.94 -20.18 1.25
C LYS A 39 0.56 -19.89 1.21
N ARG A 40 1.32 -20.63 0.39
CA ARG A 40 2.76 -20.37 0.24
C ARG A 40 3.05 -18.93 -0.19
N LYS A 41 2.32 -18.42 -1.19
CA LYS A 41 2.48 -17.03 -1.66
C LYS A 41 2.10 -16.02 -0.57
N TYR A 42 1.04 -16.28 0.17
CA TYR A 42 0.61 -15.45 1.30
C TYR A 42 1.64 -15.41 2.44
N ASP A 43 2.19 -16.56 2.82
CA ASP A 43 3.21 -16.67 3.87
C ASP A 43 4.49 -15.93 3.46
N LEU A 44 4.90 -16.03 2.19
CA LEU A 44 6.02 -15.26 1.66
C LEU A 44 5.78 -13.75 1.73
N LEU A 45 4.58 -13.28 1.36
CA LEU A 45 4.24 -11.86 1.43
C LEU A 45 4.26 -11.33 2.87
N THR A 46 3.65 -12.07 3.79
CA THR A 46 3.53 -11.67 5.20
C THR A 46 4.83 -11.83 5.98
N SER A 47 5.82 -12.57 5.46
CA SER A 47 7.17 -12.63 6.04
C SER A 47 7.92 -11.30 6.00
N VAL A 48 7.53 -10.39 5.09
CA VAL A 48 8.16 -9.08 4.94
C VAL A 48 7.66 -8.12 6.03
N LYS A 49 8.58 -7.60 6.85
CA LYS A 49 8.24 -6.63 7.91
C LYS A 49 7.59 -5.37 7.34
N GLY A 50 6.37 -5.10 7.79
CA GLY A 50 5.53 -3.98 7.34
C GLY A 50 4.43 -4.39 6.35
N VAL A 51 4.48 -5.61 5.80
CA VAL A 51 3.39 -6.17 5.00
C VAL A 51 2.36 -6.83 5.92
N GLY A 52 1.18 -6.20 6.02
CA GLY A 52 0.05 -6.73 6.78
C GLY A 52 -0.87 -7.65 5.95
N LYS A 53 -1.85 -8.27 6.63
CA LYS A 53 -2.81 -9.18 6.00
C LYS A 53 -3.56 -8.55 4.82
N VAL A 54 -4.04 -7.32 5.01
CA VAL A 54 -4.78 -6.56 3.98
C VAL A 54 -3.90 -6.38 2.74
N LEU A 55 -2.66 -5.90 2.89
CA LEU A 55 -1.75 -5.72 1.77
C LEU A 55 -1.44 -7.04 1.05
N ALA A 56 -1.15 -8.09 1.81
CA ALA A 56 -0.85 -9.40 1.24
C ALA A 56 -2.02 -9.93 0.40
N ILE A 57 -3.25 -9.86 0.92
CA ILE A 57 -4.47 -10.28 0.22
C ILE A 57 -4.70 -9.39 -1.01
N SER A 58 -4.63 -8.06 -0.86
CA SER A 58 -4.81 -7.14 -1.99
C SER A 58 -3.82 -7.43 -3.11
N LEU A 59 -2.54 -7.65 -2.81
CA LEU A 59 -1.53 -8.00 -3.81
C LEU A 59 -1.88 -9.32 -4.51
N LEU A 60 -2.25 -10.35 -3.77
CA LEU A 60 -2.66 -11.64 -4.37
C LEU A 60 -3.87 -11.48 -5.29
N VAL A 61 -4.87 -10.70 -4.90
CA VAL A 61 -6.09 -10.49 -5.71
C VAL A 61 -5.77 -9.67 -6.97
N TYR A 62 -5.13 -8.51 -6.85
CA TYR A 62 -4.90 -7.63 -8.00
C TYR A 62 -3.91 -8.22 -9.02
N THR A 63 -2.95 -9.03 -8.55
CA THR A 63 -1.97 -9.71 -9.39
C THR A 63 -2.40 -11.10 -9.85
N GLN A 64 -3.57 -11.59 -9.41
CA GLN A 64 -4.04 -12.97 -9.62
C GLN A 64 -2.97 -14.00 -9.20
N GLY A 65 -2.44 -13.82 -7.99
CA GLY A 65 -1.36 -14.65 -7.46
C GLY A 65 -0.07 -14.51 -8.27
N PHE A 66 0.26 -13.30 -8.73
CA PHE A 66 1.41 -12.97 -9.58
C PHE A 66 1.41 -13.60 -10.98
N SER A 67 0.28 -14.13 -11.45
CA SER A 67 0.15 -14.61 -12.83
C SER A 67 -0.09 -13.47 -13.83
N ARG A 68 -0.75 -12.39 -13.40
CA ARG A 68 -1.12 -11.25 -14.27
C ARG A 68 0.06 -10.30 -14.51
N MET A 69 1.01 -10.25 -13.59
CA MET A 69 2.17 -9.35 -13.64
C MET A 69 3.40 -10.10 -13.12
N ASP A 70 4.36 -10.28 -14.01
CA ASP A 70 5.66 -10.94 -13.78
C ASP A 70 6.76 -9.97 -13.34
N ASP A 71 6.57 -8.67 -13.58
CA ASP A 71 7.56 -7.61 -13.34
C ASP A 71 7.09 -6.64 -12.23
N GLY A 72 7.94 -6.47 -11.22
CA GLY A 72 7.74 -5.51 -10.13
C GLY A 72 7.62 -4.06 -10.61
N ARG A 73 8.23 -3.68 -11.73
CA ARG A 73 8.06 -2.33 -12.31
C ARG A 73 6.65 -2.14 -12.86
N LYS A 74 6.10 -3.14 -13.56
CA LYS A 74 4.71 -3.11 -14.05
C LYS A 74 3.74 -2.97 -12.88
N LEU A 75 3.99 -3.71 -11.80
CA LEU A 75 3.20 -3.60 -10.57
C LEU A 75 3.34 -2.21 -9.93
N ALA A 76 4.55 -1.67 -9.80
CA ALA A 76 4.78 -0.34 -9.23
C ALA A 76 4.08 0.78 -10.04
N CYS A 77 4.06 0.67 -11.36
CA CYS A 77 3.32 1.55 -12.26
C CYS A 77 1.81 1.37 -12.11
N TYR A 78 1.32 0.13 -12.03
CA TYR A 78 -0.09 -0.18 -11.81
C TYR A 78 -0.59 0.38 -10.47
N CYS A 79 0.19 0.24 -9.40
CA CYS A 79 -0.10 0.82 -8.09
C CYS A 79 0.05 2.35 -8.08
N GLY A 80 0.72 2.95 -9.06
CA GLY A 80 1.03 4.39 -9.06
C GLY A 80 2.01 4.80 -7.96
N VAL A 81 2.91 3.88 -7.58
CA VAL A 81 4.05 4.14 -6.68
C VAL A 81 5.25 4.66 -7.47
N ALA A 82 5.46 4.15 -8.69
CA ALA A 82 6.49 4.64 -9.59
C ALA A 82 5.89 5.66 -10.58
N PRO A 83 6.48 6.86 -10.71
CA PRO A 83 6.10 7.81 -11.74
C PRO A 83 6.76 7.43 -13.09
N TYR A 84 6.09 7.73 -14.21
CA TYR A 84 6.62 7.53 -15.56
C TYR A 84 7.01 8.85 -16.21
N GLU A 85 8.08 8.82 -16.99
CA GLU A 85 8.47 9.97 -17.80
C GLU A 85 7.46 10.19 -18.92
N TYR A 86 7.08 11.45 -19.14
CA TYR A 86 6.27 11.84 -20.29
C TYR A 86 7.18 12.36 -21.39
N ARG A 87 7.66 11.45 -22.25
CA ARG A 87 8.49 11.79 -23.41
C ARG A 87 7.79 11.42 -24.71
N SER A 88 7.75 12.37 -25.65
CA SER A 88 7.43 12.10 -27.06
C SER A 88 8.58 12.59 -27.93
N GLY A 89 9.29 11.65 -28.54
CA GLY A 89 10.51 11.92 -29.31
C GLY A 89 11.60 12.60 -28.45
N THR A 90 12.39 13.47 -29.09
CA THR A 90 13.48 14.23 -28.44
C THR A 90 13.04 15.60 -27.91
N SER A 91 11.87 16.09 -28.32
CA SER A 91 11.50 17.50 -28.16
C SER A 91 10.41 17.77 -27.11
N VAL A 92 9.63 16.74 -26.72
CA VAL A 92 8.58 16.89 -25.70
C VAL A 92 9.05 16.18 -24.42
N MET A 93 9.45 16.98 -23.42
CA MET A 93 9.67 16.52 -22.05
C MET A 93 8.61 17.14 -21.14
N GLY A 94 7.57 16.37 -20.84
CA GLY A 94 6.55 16.76 -19.87
C GLY A 94 6.93 16.36 -18.44
N ARG A 95 6.15 16.83 -17.47
CA ARG A 95 6.32 16.44 -16.06
C ARG A 95 6.08 14.94 -15.88
N THR A 96 7.01 14.28 -15.20
CA THR A 96 6.88 12.88 -14.78
C THR A 96 5.68 12.75 -13.84
N GLY A 97 4.82 11.75 -14.08
CA GLY A 97 3.55 11.62 -13.38
C GLY A 97 3.12 10.18 -13.17
N VAL A 98 2.08 9.99 -12.37
CA VAL A 98 1.44 8.69 -12.17
C VAL A 98 0.17 8.59 -13.01
N SER A 99 -0.19 7.37 -13.39
CA SER A 99 -1.31 7.15 -14.31
C SER A 99 -2.61 7.55 -13.64
N LYS A 100 -3.54 8.15 -14.41
CA LYS A 100 -4.91 8.38 -13.95
C LYS A 100 -5.62 7.06 -13.62
N PHE A 101 -5.21 5.97 -14.28
CA PHE A 101 -5.72 4.61 -14.08
C PHE A 101 -4.95 3.79 -13.05
N ALA A 102 -4.02 4.41 -12.31
CA ALA A 102 -3.32 3.74 -11.23
C ALA A 102 -4.31 3.31 -10.12
N ASN A 103 -4.07 2.14 -9.54
CA ASN A 103 -4.84 1.60 -8.44
C ASN A 103 -4.54 2.38 -7.15
N LYS A 104 -5.38 3.39 -6.87
CA LYS A 104 -5.23 4.28 -5.71
C LYS A 104 -5.43 3.57 -4.38
N GLU A 105 -6.28 2.55 -4.33
CA GLU A 105 -6.49 1.76 -3.12
C GLU A 105 -5.22 1.01 -2.74
N LEU A 106 -4.62 0.32 -3.71
CA LEU A 106 -3.36 -0.40 -3.50
C LEU A 106 -2.21 0.56 -3.16
N LYS A 107 -2.20 1.77 -3.74
CA LYS A 107 -1.27 2.84 -3.35
C LYS A 107 -1.39 3.22 -1.87
N GLN A 108 -2.61 3.41 -1.37
CA GLN A 108 -2.85 3.78 0.02
C GLN A 108 -2.37 2.69 0.97
N VAL A 109 -2.70 1.43 0.68
CA VAL A 109 -2.29 0.30 1.52
C VAL A 109 -0.76 0.14 1.50
N LEU A 110 -0.11 0.28 0.34
CA LEU A 110 1.35 0.26 0.22
C LEU A 110 2.02 1.41 0.99
N HIS A 111 1.42 2.61 0.96
CA HIS A 111 1.91 3.74 1.73
C HIS A 111 1.84 3.47 3.25
N MET A 112 0.72 2.91 3.73
CA MET A 112 0.58 2.52 5.14
C MET A 112 1.58 1.43 5.54
N ALA A 113 1.85 0.48 4.65
CA ALA A 113 2.88 -0.54 4.87
C ALA A 113 4.28 0.08 4.98
N ALA A 114 4.64 1.01 4.09
CA ALA A 114 5.91 1.71 4.13
C ALA A 114 6.10 2.51 5.44
N LEU A 115 5.06 3.22 5.90
CA LEU A 115 5.09 3.93 7.19
C LEU A 115 5.29 2.96 8.37
N ASN A 116 4.63 1.80 8.33
CA ASN A 116 4.84 0.76 9.34
C ASN A 116 6.26 0.18 9.28
N SER A 117 6.81 -0.06 8.09
CA SER A 117 8.20 -0.50 7.92
C SER A 117 9.19 0.48 8.54
N VAL A 118 9.00 1.79 8.33
CA VAL A 118 9.82 2.86 8.96
C VAL A 118 9.69 2.85 10.49
N ARG A 119 8.51 2.54 11.02
CA ARG A 119 8.29 2.47 12.48
C ARG A 119 9.02 1.27 13.11
N PHE A 120 8.97 0.10 12.49
CA PHE A 120 9.43 -1.16 13.10
C PHE A 120 10.79 -1.67 12.60
N ASN A 121 11.38 -1.05 11.58
CA ASN A 121 12.71 -1.39 11.07
C ASN A 121 13.64 -0.17 11.09
N ALA A 122 14.73 -0.27 11.86
CA ALA A 122 15.70 0.80 12.01
C ALA A 122 16.40 1.19 10.69
N GLU A 123 16.69 0.23 9.82
CA GLU A 123 17.33 0.50 8.52
C GLU A 123 16.42 1.33 7.62
N PHE A 124 15.13 0.97 7.55
CA PHE A 124 14.15 1.75 6.78
C PHE A 124 13.92 3.12 7.38
N ARG A 125 14.01 3.26 8.71
CA ARG A 125 13.95 4.56 9.38
C ARG A 125 15.10 5.47 8.97
N LEU A 126 16.33 4.97 9.07
CA LEU A 126 17.53 5.71 8.67
C LEU A 126 17.48 6.12 7.19
N TYR A 127 17.02 5.22 6.33
CA TYR A 127 16.83 5.53 4.91
C TYR A 127 15.79 6.65 4.69
N PHE A 128 14.66 6.57 5.39
CA PHE A 128 13.59 7.57 5.31
C PHE A 128 14.06 8.94 5.80
N GLU A 129 14.69 9.00 6.98
CA GLU A 129 15.21 10.25 7.56
C GLU A 129 16.25 10.89 6.64
N ARG A 130 17.18 10.10 6.08
CA ARG A 130 18.17 10.60 5.10
C ARG A 130 17.50 11.20 3.88
N LYS A 131 16.53 10.50 3.27
CA LYS A 131 15.83 10.98 2.06
C LYS A 131 14.99 12.23 2.32
N VAL A 132 14.35 12.33 3.48
CA VAL A 132 13.62 13.53 3.88
C VAL A 132 14.56 14.72 4.09
N GLY A 133 15.76 14.49 4.63
CA GLY A 133 16.81 15.50 4.72
C GLY A 133 17.26 16.01 3.35
N GLU A 134 17.58 15.10 2.42
CA GLU A 134 17.98 15.44 1.04
C GLU A 134 16.91 16.31 0.34
N GLU A 135 15.62 15.96 0.44
CA GLU A 135 14.53 16.76 -0.14
C GLU A 135 14.35 18.14 0.51
N GLN A 136 14.73 18.30 1.78
CA GLN A 136 14.69 19.60 2.45
C GLN A 136 15.85 20.47 1.97
N ASP A 137 17.05 19.91 1.82
CA ASP A 137 18.23 20.63 1.31
C ASP A 137 18.02 21.08 -0.15
N GLU A 138 17.47 20.23 -1.02
CA GLU A 138 17.15 20.59 -2.41
C GLU A 138 16.09 21.70 -2.49
N ARG A 139 15.09 21.71 -1.60
CA ARG A 139 14.08 22.77 -1.54
C ARG A 139 14.65 24.09 -1.02
N HIS A 140 15.59 24.06 -0.08
CA HIS A 140 16.27 25.28 0.38
C HIS A 140 17.19 25.86 -0.70
N GLN A 141 17.81 25.03 -1.54
CA GLN A 141 18.64 25.48 -2.67
C GLN A 141 17.82 26.08 -3.83
N CYS A 142 16.56 25.66 -4.04
CA CYS A 142 15.70 26.27 -5.06
C CYS A 142 15.15 27.67 -4.69
N HIS A 143 15.34 28.13 -3.45
CA HIS A 143 14.85 29.42 -2.96
C HIS A 143 15.96 30.44 -2.62
N ALA A 144 17.23 30.13 -2.94
CA ALA A 144 18.37 31.04 -2.87
C ALA A 144 18.89 31.33 -4.28
#